data_AF-A0A6L5T7A4-F1
#
_entry.id   AF-A0A6L5T7A4-F1
#
_cell.length_a   1.000
_cell.length_b   1.000
_cell.length_c   1.000
_cell.angle_alpha   90.00
_cell.angle_beta   90.00
_cell.angle_gamma   90.00
#
_symmetry.space_group_name_H-M   'P 1'
#
loop_
_entity.id
_entity.type
_entity.pdbx_description
1 polymer ?
#
loop_
_entity_poly.entity_id
_entity_poly.type
_entity_poly.pdbx_seq_one_letter_code
_entity_poly.pdbx_strand_id
1 'polypeptide(L)'
;MMDNAVLHISYNNGRGHMTVNTLAFLSEQGIRNIRKLIKLIKSSDTPDELEKLHGILCEEISTFDLRLKELANRGANARTRYKELEPELDRLVYQRERYKKSDQRYKDLMLRVKAVRENIRHEKAVYHSAVSDFKRLSRNKEKFNKIAKEILP
;
A
#
# COMPACT_ATOMS: atom_id res chain seq x y z
N MET A 1 -18.21 -7.07 12.11
CA MET A 1 -18.84 -6.56 10.87
C MET A 1 -17.87 -6.80 9.71
N MET A 2 -17.91 -7.97 9.08
CA MET A 2 -17.06 -8.32 7.92
C MET A 2 -17.83 -9.09 6.82
N ASP A 3 -19.16 -9.18 6.88
CA ASP A 3 -19.97 -9.89 5.88
C ASP A 3 -20.21 -9.08 4.59
N ASN A 4 -19.93 -7.77 4.60
CA ASN A 4 -20.20 -6.92 3.44
C ASN A 4 -19.15 -7.06 2.32
N ALA A 5 -17.98 -7.64 2.60
CA ALA A 5 -16.89 -7.77 1.63
C ALA A 5 -16.83 -9.14 0.94
N VAL A 6 -17.89 -9.94 1.06
CA VAL A 6 -17.95 -11.30 0.50
C VAL A 6 -19.06 -11.39 -0.54
N LEU A 7 -18.77 -11.92 -1.73
CA LEU A 7 -19.79 -12.25 -2.72
C LEU A 7 -20.23 -13.70 -2.57
N HIS A 8 -21.54 -13.94 -2.70
CA HIS A 8 -22.14 -15.27 -2.62
C HIS A 8 -22.81 -15.62 -3.94
N ILE A 9 -22.13 -16.40 -4.77
CA ILE A 9 -22.55 -16.65 -6.14
C ILE A 9 -23.07 -18.08 -6.27
N SER A 10 -24.30 -18.23 -6.73
CA SER A 10 -24.92 -19.55 -6.93
C SER A 10 -25.11 -19.89 -8.42
N TYR A 11 -24.99 -21.17 -8.77
CA TYR A 11 -25.16 -21.67 -10.15
C TYR A 11 -25.94 -22.98 -10.18
N ASN A 12 -26.41 -23.35 -11.38
CA ASN A 12 -27.13 -24.59 -11.65
C ASN A 12 -28.42 -24.71 -10.81
N ASN A 13 -29.20 -23.63 -10.73
CA ASN A 13 -30.40 -23.52 -9.91
C ASN A 13 -30.13 -23.78 -8.41
N GLY A 14 -29.06 -23.17 -7.89
CA GLY A 14 -28.67 -23.27 -6.49
C GLY A 14 -27.98 -24.57 -6.08
N ARG A 15 -27.53 -25.40 -7.04
CA ARG A 15 -26.79 -26.64 -6.74
C ARG A 15 -25.29 -26.43 -6.56
N GLY A 16 -24.75 -25.33 -7.08
CA GLY A 16 -23.35 -24.94 -6.92
C GLY A 16 -23.25 -23.58 -6.25
N HIS A 17 -22.26 -23.41 -5.36
CA HIS A 17 -22.02 -22.15 -4.66
C HIS A 17 -20.53 -21.79 -4.69
N MET A 18 -20.25 -20.50 -4.82
CA MET A 18 -18.92 -19.93 -4.72
C MET A 18 -18.96 -18.71 -3.81
N THR A 19 -18.03 -18.66 -2.87
CA THR A 19 -17.85 -17.54 -1.96
C THR A 19 -16.53 -16.84 -2.30
N VAL A 20 -16.57 -15.53 -2.52
CA VAL A 20 -15.37 -14.75 -2.88
C VAL A 20 -15.14 -13.67 -1.83
N ASN A 21 -13.97 -13.68 -1.19
CA ASN A 21 -13.50 -12.52 -0.43
C ASN A 21 -13.11 -11.41 -1.43
N THR A 22 -14.01 -10.45 -1.61
CA THR A 22 -13.98 -9.49 -2.71
C THR A 22 -12.78 -8.59 -2.64
N LEU A 23 -12.47 -8.00 -1.48
CA LEU A 23 -11.35 -7.07 -1.36
C LEU A 23 -10.00 -7.77 -1.56
N ALA A 24 -9.81 -8.96 -0.97
CA ALA A 24 -8.61 -9.76 -1.17
C ALA A 24 -8.44 -10.10 -2.65
N PHE A 25 -9.49 -10.65 -3.28
CA PHE A 25 -9.50 -10.99 -4.70
C PHE A 25 -9.21 -9.78 -5.59
N LEU A 26 -9.88 -8.65 -5.37
CA LEU A 26 -9.68 -7.44 -6.17
C LEU A 26 -8.26 -6.87 -6.01
N SER A 27 -7.65 -6.99 -4.82
CA SER A 27 -6.31 -6.48 -4.55
C SER A 27 -5.21 -7.29 -5.26
N GLU A 28 -5.38 -8.61 -5.34
CA GLU A 28 -4.38 -9.53 -5.89
C GLU A 28 -4.57 -9.77 -7.39
N GLN A 29 -5.81 -9.75 -7.87
CA GLN A 29 -6.14 -10.17 -9.22
C GLN A 29 -6.01 -9.02 -10.23
N GLY A 30 -5.57 -9.39 -11.43
CA GLY A 30 -5.55 -8.51 -12.59
C GLY A 30 -6.94 -8.26 -13.15
N ILE A 31 -7.09 -7.15 -13.89
CA ILE A 31 -8.37 -6.71 -14.47
C ILE A 31 -9.08 -7.79 -15.30
N ARG A 32 -8.32 -8.68 -15.97
CA ARG A 32 -8.86 -9.81 -16.74
C ARG A 32 -9.66 -10.78 -15.87
N ASN A 33 -9.14 -11.14 -14.69
CA ASN A 33 -9.78 -12.09 -13.79
C ASN A 33 -11.00 -11.46 -13.11
N ILE A 34 -10.93 -10.17 -12.79
CA ILE A 34 -12.06 -9.40 -12.29
C ILE A 34 -13.21 -9.37 -13.31
N ARG A 35 -12.90 -9.14 -14.59
CA ARG A 35 -13.91 -9.23 -15.67
C ARG A 35 -14.50 -10.62 -15.85
N LYS A 36 -13.69 -11.68 -15.64
CA LYS A 36 -14.22 -13.05 -15.65
C LYS A 36 -15.22 -13.26 -14.52
N LEU A 37 -14.89 -12.80 -13.30
CA LEU A 37 -15.81 -12.84 -12.17
C LEU A 37 -17.12 -12.11 -12.50
N ILE A 38 -17.05 -10.88 -13.03
CA ILE A 38 -18.23 -10.12 -13.46
C ILE A 38 -19.08 -10.90 -14.47
N LYS A 39 -18.47 -11.47 -15.51
CA LYS A 39 -19.19 -12.27 -16.51
C LYS A 39 -19.87 -13.49 -15.89
N LEU A 40 -19.18 -14.14 -14.96
CA LEU A 40 -19.68 -15.33 -14.30
C LEU A 40 -20.84 -14.99 -13.34
N ILE A 41 -20.83 -13.84 -12.67
CA ILE A 41 -21.96 -13.37 -11.86
C ILE A 41 -23.14 -12.99 -12.77
N LYS A 42 -22.89 -12.32 -13.90
CA LYS A 42 -23.94 -11.98 -14.89
C LYS A 42 -24.70 -13.22 -15.39
N SER A 43 -24.05 -14.38 -15.45
CA SER A 43 -24.63 -15.65 -15.89
C SER A 43 -25.01 -16.60 -14.75
N SER A 44 -24.96 -16.14 -13.48
CA SER A 44 -25.27 -16.97 -12.32
C SER A 44 -26.75 -16.89 -11.95
N ASP A 45 -27.16 -17.69 -10.96
CA ASP A 45 -28.50 -17.62 -10.38
C ASP A 45 -28.67 -16.38 -9.45
N THR A 46 -27.59 -15.62 -9.25
CA THR A 46 -27.48 -14.47 -8.32
C THR A 46 -26.82 -13.27 -9.00
N PRO A 47 -27.41 -12.72 -10.08
CA PRO A 47 -26.82 -11.59 -10.81
C PRO A 47 -26.82 -10.28 -10.01
N ASP A 48 -27.66 -10.17 -8.99
CA ASP A 48 -27.75 -9.07 -8.00
C ASP A 48 -26.45 -8.86 -7.22
N GLU A 49 -25.62 -9.90 -7.07
CA GLU A 49 -24.28 -9.79 -6.50
C GLU A 49 -23.36 -8.83 -7.28
N LEU A 50 -23.71 -8.45 -8.52
CA LEU A 50 -23.01 -7.38 -9.24
C LEU A 50 -23.20 -6.00 -8.61
N GLU A 51 -24.40 -5.71 -8.10
CA GLU A 51 -24.67 -4.44 -7.43
C GLU A 51 -23.89 -4.37 -6.12
N LYS A 52 -23.81 -5.50 -5.39
CA LYS A 52 -22.96 -5.63 -4.21
C LYS A 52 -21.48 -5.41 -4.54
N LEU A 53 -20.96 -6.04 -5.61
CA LEU A 53 -19.59 -5.82 -6.08
C LEU A 53 -19.34 -4.35 -6.44
N HIS A 54 -20.29 -3.71 -7.11
CA HIS A 54 -20.21 -2.29 -7.45
C HIS A 54 -20.17 -1.40 -6.20
N GLY A 55 -21.04 -1.66 -5.22
CA GLY A 55 -21.05 -0.96 -3.93
C GLY A 55 -19.70 -1.05 -3.22
N ILE A 56 -19.13 -2.25 -3.10
CA ILE A 56 -17.81 -2.49 -2.49
C ILE A 56 -16.72 -1.69 -3.23
N LEU A 57 -16.74 -1.68 -4.56
CA LEU A 57 -15.77 -0.93 -5.36
C LEU A 57 -15.90 0.59 -5.12
N CYS A 58 -17.11 1.13 -5.09
CA CYS A 58 -17.36 2.55 -4.85
C CYS A 58 -16.92 2.97 -3.44
N GLU A 59 -17.23 2.17 -2.42
CA GLU A 59 -16.76 2.38 -1.06
C GLU A 59 -15.23 2.42 -1.02
N GLU A 60 -14.56 1.41 -1.58
CA GLU A 60 -13.09 1.35 -1.59
C GLU A 60 -12.47 2.50 -2.38
N ILE A 61 -13.06 2.88 -3.52
CA ILE A 61 -12.62 4.04 -4.33
C ILE A 61 -12.69 5.34 -3.53
N SER A 62 -13.74 5.52 -2.73
CA SER A 62 -13.92 6.74 -1.91
C SER A 62 -12.80 6.93 -0.89
N THR A 63 -12.16 5.83 -0.45
CA THR A 63 -11.05 5.88 0.52
C THR A 63 -9.69 6.18 -0.11
N PHE A 64 -9.53 6.01 -1.43
CA PHE A 64 -8.22 6.04 -2.07
C PHE A 64 -7.54 7.40 -1.96
N ASP A 65 -8.27 8.50 -2.12
CA ASP A 65 -7.66 9.84 -2.09
C ASP A 65 -7.08 10.19 -0.72
N LEU A 66 -7.77 9.81 0.36
CA LEU A 66 -7.27 9.98 1.71
C LEU A 66 -5.99 9.15 1.93
N ARG A 67 -6.03 7.87 1.58
CA ARG A 67 -4.88 6.94 1.76
C ARG A 67 -3.68 7.33 0.90
N LEU A 68 -3.91 7.80 -0.33
CA LEU A 68 -2.83 8.33 -1.19
C LEU A 68 -2.19 9.56 -0.57
N LYS A 69 -2.98 10.48 -0.02
CA LYS A 69 -2.49 11.67 0.69
C LYS A 69 -1.66 11.28 1.92
N GLU A 70 -2.13 10.32 2.72
CA GLU A 70 -1.39 9.81 3.89
C GLU A 70 -0.05 9.19 3.49
N LEU A 71 -0.02 8.37 2.45
CA LEU A 71 1.22 7.77 1.93
C LEU A 71 2.19 8.84 1.39
N ALA A 72 1.66 9.84 0.67
CA ALA A 72 2.46 10.96 0.18
C ALA A 72 3.09 11.75 1.35
N ASN A 73 2.30 12.09 2.37
CA ASN A 73 2.77 12.78 3.57
C ASN A 73 3.81 11.95 4.33
N ARG A 74 3.56 10.64 4.51
CA ARG A 74 4.51 9.73 5.16
C ARG A 74 5.85 9.69 4.42
N GLY A 75 5.81 9.57 3.09
CA GLY A 75 7.00 9.57 2.24
C GLY A 75 7.74 10.91 2.30
N ALA A 76 7.02 12.04 2.19
CA ALA A 76 7.60 13.37 2.27
C ALA A 76 8.28 13.60 3.62
N ASN A 77 7.61 13.29 4.73
CA ASN A 77 8.15 13.45 6.08
C ASN A 77 9.40 12.59 6.31
N ALA A 78 9.37 11.31 5.90
CA ALA A 78 10.54 10.44 6.00
C ALA A 78 11.71 10.97 5.16
N ARG A 79 11.42 11.51 3.97
CA ARG A 79 12.42 12.15 3.12
C ARG A 79 13.05 13.37 3.75
N THR A 80 12.25 14.25 4.32
CA THR A 80 12.73 15.43 5.05
C THR A 80 13.63 15.01 6.21
N ARG A 81 13.17 14.08 7.05
CA ARG A 81 13.95 13.62 8.22
C ARG A 81 15.31 13.06 7.85
N TYR A 82 15.42 12.15 6.87
CA TYR A 82 16.75 11.63 6.52
C TYR A 82 17.65 12.69 5.87
N LYS A 83 17.07 13.67 5.16
CA LYS A 83 17.83 14.79 4.58
C LYS A 83 18.36 15.76 5.64
N GLU A 84 17.62 15.98 6.71
CA GLU A 84 18.07 16.80 7.85
C GLU A 84 19.16 16.10 8.68
N LEU A 85 19.19 14.76 8.69
CA LEU A 85 20.22 13.97 9.38
C LEU A 85 21.54 13.86 8.60
N GLU A 86 21.52 14.03 7.28
CA GLU A 86 22.73 13.93 6.43
C GLU A 86 23.83 14.93 6.87
N PRO A 87 23.55 16.22 7.09
CA PRO A 87 24.55 17.17 7.61
C PRO A 87 25.11 16.83 8.99
N GLU A 88 24.27 16.29 9.89
CA GLU A 88 24.74 15.86 11.22
C GLU A 88 25.70 14.68 11.10
N LEU A 89 25.38 13.71 10.23
CA LEU A 89 26.26 12.58 9.96
C LEU A 89 27.62 13.05 9.45
N ASP A 90 27.64 13.96 8.48
CA ASP A 90 28.86 14.49 7.90
C ASP A 90 29.71 15.22 8.96
N ARG A 91 29.07 16.03 9.81
CA ARG A 91 29.73 16.69 10.94
C ARG A 91 30.35 15.68 11.91
N LEU A 92 29.62 14.63 12.28
CA LEU A 92 30.10 13.61 13.22
C LEU A 92 31.26 12.80 12.63
N VAL A 93 31.19 12.45 11.35
CA VAL A 93 32.29 11.77 10.63
C VAL A 93 33.54 12.64 10.62
N TYR A 94 33.40 13.92 10.26
CA TYR A 94 34.50 14.87 10.25
C TYR A 94 35.12 15.08 11.64
N GLN A 95 34.30 15.19 12.70
CA GLN A 95 34.80 15.31 14.07
C GLN A 95 35.54 14.05 14.53
N ARG A 96 35.01 12.87 14.20
CA ARG A 96 35.61 11.58 14.56
C ARG A 96 37.00 11.41 13.95
N GLU A 97 37.19 11.87 12.72
CA GLU A 97 38.46 11.77 11.99
C GLU A 97 39.61 12.57 12.63
N ARG A 98 39.31 13.49 13.56
CA ARG A 98 40.31 14.26 14.31
C ARG A 98 40.97 13.46 15.45
N TYR A 99 40.50 12.26 15.76
CA TYR A 99 40.95 11.46 16.90
C TYR A 99 41.48 10.09 16.44
N LYS A 100 42.43 9.51 17.20
CA LYS A 100 42.92 8.16 16.93
C LYS A 100 41.88 7.13 17.35
N LYS A 101 41.86 5.98 16.68
CA LYS A 101 40.90 4.88 16.98
C LYS A 101 40.96 4.37 18.42
N SER A 102 42.13 4.50 19.07
CA SER A 102 42.33 4.14 20.48
C SER A 102 41.64 5.09 21.45
N ASP A 103 41.42 6.34 21.05
CA ASP A 103 40.93 7.40 21.94
C ASP A 103 39.47 7.15 22.32
N GLN A 104 39.12 7.41 23.58
CA GLN A 104 37.74 7.27 24.04
C GLN A 104 36.79 8.17 23.26
N ARG A 105 37.22 9.41 22.95
CA ARG A 105 36.44 10.36 22.13
C ARG A 105 36.12 9.81 20.73
N TYR A 106 37.05 9.08 20.11
CA TYR A 106 36.79 8.42 18.82
C TYR A 106 35.68 7.37 18.97
N LYS A 107 35.75 6.53 20.02
CA LYS A 107 34.77 5.47 20.28
C LYS A 107 33.38 6.05 20.51
N ASP A 108 33.29 7.13 21.30
CA ASP A 108 32.01 7.80 21.58
C ASP A 108 31.40 8.42 20.31
N LEU A 109 32.22 9.09 19.49
CA LEU A 109 31.77 9.64 18.19
C LEU A 109 31.38 8.53 17.22
N MET A 110 32.09 7.40 17.21
CA MET A 110 31.74 6.26 16.37
C MET A 110 30.36 5.67 16.72
N LEU A 111 30.00 5.63 18.00
CA LEU A 111 28.66 5.20 18.44
C LEU A 111 27.58 6.15 17.91
N ARG A 112 27.81 7.47 17.99
CA ARG A 112 26.88 8.47 17.44
C ARG A 112 26.75 8.36 15.92
N VAL A 113 27.87 8.22 15.19
CA VAL A 113 27.87 7.99 13.74
C VAL A 113 27.04 6.75 13.39
N LYS A 114 27.19 5.65 14.14
CA LYS A 114 26.38 4.44 13.93
C LYS A 114 24.90 4.69 14.16
N ALA A 115 24.52 5.39 15.24
CA ALA A 115 23.14 5.71 15.54
C ALA A 115 22.49 6.57 14.44
N VAL A 116 23.16 7.64 14.01
CA VAL A 116 22.64 8.53 12.94
C VAL A 116 22.53 7.77 11.60
N ARG A 117 23.50 6.91 11.26
CA ARG A 117 23.41 6.05 10.06
C ARG A 117 22.21 5.12 10.09
N GLU A 118 21.92 4.53 11.25
CA GLU A 118 20.77 3.64 11.40
C GLU A 118 19.46 4.41 11.27
N ASN A 119 19.36 5.60 11.85
CA ASN A 119 18.20 6.47 11.68
C ASN A 119 17.98 6.85 10.20
N ILE A 120 19.04 7.26 9.49
CA ILE A 120 18.97 7.56 8.05
C ILE A 120 18.50 6.33 7.26
N ARG A 121 19.03 5.14 7.59
CA ARG A 121 18.62 3.88 6.93
C ARG A 121 17.15 3.58 7.17
N HIS A 122 16.68 3.71 8.40
CA HIS A 122 15.29 3.51 8.78
C HIS A 122 14.36 4.45 8.00
N GLU A 123 14.66 5.75 7.99
CA GLU A 123 13.84 6.75 7.29
C GLU A 123 13.84 6.56 5.77
N LYS A 124 14.98 6.16 5.18
CA LYS A 124 15.02 5.76 3.76
C LYS A 124 14.14 4.55 3.48
N ALA A 125 14.13 3.54 4.35
CA ALA A 125 13.26 2.39 4.22
C ALA A 125 11.77 2.78 4.30
N VAL A 126 11.41 3.67 5.23
CA VAL A 126 10.05 4.22 5.34
C VAL A 126 9.66 4.98 4.07
N TYR A 127 10.54 5.83 3.54
CA TYR A 127 10.32 6.54 2.29
C TYR A 127 10.07 5.58 1.11
N HIS A 128 10.93 4.59 0.92
CA HIS A 128 10.79 3.62 -0.19
C HIS A 128 9.52 2.77 -0.05
N SER A 129 9.18 2.36 1.16
CA SER A 129 7.94 1.65 1.46
C SER A 129 6.71 2.50 1.09
N ALA A 130 6.66 3.74 1.57
CA ALA A 130 5.56 4.66 1.28
C ALA A 130 5.40 4.93 -0.22
N VAL A 131 6.50 5.10 -0.97
CA VAL A 131 6.47 5.26 -2.43
C VAL A 131 5.97 4.00 -3.14
N SER A 132 6.39 2.82 -2.69
CA SER A 132 5.94 1.54 -3.26
C SER A 132 4.44 1.35 -3.06
N ASP A 133 3.97 1.60 -1.83
CA ASP A 133 2.56 1.51 -1.47
C ASP A 133 1.72 2.55 -2.21
N PHE A 134 2.20 3.79 -2.36
CA PHE A 134 1.53 4.83 -3.14
C PHE A 134 1.33 4.38 -4.58
N LYS A 135 2.39 3.87 -5.24
CA LYS A 135 2.30 3.36 -6.62
C LYS A 135 1.33 2.19 -6.74
N ARG A 136 1.35 1.26 -5.77
CA ARG A 136 0.41 0.12 -5.75
C ARG A 136 -1.03 0.63 -5.62
N LEU A 137 -1.27 1.56 -4.71
CA LEU A 137 -2.59 2.12 -4.46
C LEU A 137 -3.12 2.92 -5.65
N SER A 138 -2.30 3.73 -6.31
CA SER A 138 -2.69 4.46 -7.53
C SER A 138 -3.12 3.52 -8.66
N ARG A 139 -2.37 2.43 -8.88
CA ARG A 139 -2.77 1.40 -9.87
C ARG A 139 -4.09 0.72 -9.50
N ASN A 140 -4.30 0.45 -8.22
CA ASN A 140 -5.57 -0.13 -7.76
C ASN A 140 -6.72 0.87 -7.93
N LYS A 141 -6.51 2.17 -7.67
CA LYS A 141 -7.48 3.23 -7.93
C LYS A 141 -7.91 3.26 -9.40
N GLU A 142 -6.95 3.27 -10.32
CA GLU A 142 -7.24 3.24 -11.76
C GLU A 142 -8.00 1.97 -12.16
N LYS A 143 -7.54 0.82 -11.68
CA LYS A 143 -8.14 -0.49 -11.94
C LYS A 143 -9.60 -0.54 -11.45
N PHE A 144 -9.86 -0.09 -10.22
CA PHE A 144 -11.19 -0.17 -9.61
C PHE A 144 -12.15 0.83 -10.26
N ASN A 145 -11.71 2.06 -10.53
CA ASN A 145 -12.53 3.04 -11.26
C ASN A 145 -12.95 2.52 -12.63
N LYS A 146 -12.05 1.84 -13.34
CA LYS A 146 -12.36 1.25 -14.64
C LYS A 146 -13.39 0.13 -14.52
N ILE A 147 -13.24 -0.75 -13.54
CA ILE A 147 -14.17 -1.85 -13.31
C ILE A 147 -15.55 -1.34 -12.87
N ALA A 148 -15.62 -0.37 -11.95
CA ALA A 148 -16.88 0.18 -11.47
C ALA A 148 -17.75 0.68 -12.63
N LYS A 149 -17.15 1.47 -13.55
CA LYS A 149 -17.80 1.95 -14.78
C LYS A 149 -18.22 0.85 -15.75
N GLU A 150 -17.57 -0.33 -15.72
CA GLU A 150 -17.93 -1.47 -16.57
C GLU A 150 -19.09 -2.30 -16.01
N ILE A 151 -19.35 -2.25 -14.70
CA ILE A 151 -20.42 -3.02 -14.04
C ILE A 151 -21.76 -2.31 -14.20
N LEU A 152 -21.82 -1.02 -13.85
CA LEU A 152 -22.98 -0.15 -13.99
C LEU A 152 -22.53 1.12 -14.73
N PRO A 153 -22.62 1.15 -16.08
CA PRO A 153 -22.22 2.31 -16.89
C PRO A 153 -23.09 3.55 -16.67
#